data_AF-A0A7W1MUU5-F1
#
_entry.id   AF-A0A7W1MUU5-F1
#
_cell.length_a   1.000
_cell.length_b   1.000
_cell.length_c   1.000
_cell.angle_alpha   90.00
_cell.angle_beta   90.00
_cell.angle_gamma   90.00
#
_symmetry.space_group_name_H-M   'P 1'
#
loop_
_entity.id
_entity.type
_entity.pdbx_description
1 polymer ?
#
loop_
_entity_poly.entity_id
_entity_poly.type
_entity_poly.pdbx_seq_one_letter_code
_entity_poly.pdbx_strand_id
1 'polypeptide(L)'
;MSLAYLKDAIKEGDSEKLIRYVRLHFGDGNEERGAKEINKAWIEALKPMLEIPATDREFILQTLAEKDTATLAHLFFHLHFYFVGRSGEWIHDGNL
;
A
#
# COMPACT_ATOMS: atom_id res chain seq x y z
N MET A 1 -17.39 -1.96 3.45
CA MET A 1 -17.63 -2.91 2.33
C MET A 1 -17.37 -4.33 2.79
N SER A 2 -18.10 -5.32 2.27
CA SER A 2 -17.95 -6.72 2.70
C SER A 2 -16.90 -7.49 1.88
N LEU A 3 -16.36 -8.57 2.44
CA LEU A 3 -15.45 -9.48 1.71
C LEU A 3 -16.09 -10.06 0.44
N ALA A 4 -17.40 -10.34 0.48
CA ALA A 4 -18.16 -10.82 -0.67
C ALA A 4 -18.13 -9.81 -1.83
N TYR A 5 -18.34 -8.53 -1.53
CA TYR A 5 -18.31 -7.45 -2.52
C TYR A 5 -16.98 -7.36 -3.28
N LEU A 6 -15.85 -7.58 -2.59
CA LEU A 6 -14.52 -7.58 -3.21
C LEU A 6 -14.25 -8.83 -4.03
N LYS A 7 -14.72 -10.00 -3.56
CA LYS A 7 -14.61 -11.25 -4.32
C LYS A 7 -15.37 -11.18 -5.64
N ASP A 8 -16.54 -10.54 -5.64
CA ASP A 8 -17.32 -10.38 -6.86
C ASP A 8 -16.66 -9.36 -7.81
N ALA A 9 -16.09 -8.27 -7.30
CA ALA A 9 -15.27 -7.35 -8.10
C ALA A 9 -14.11 -8.06 -8.81
N ILE A 10 -13.43 -8.98 -8.13
CA ILE A 10 -12.36 -9.80 -8.75
C ILE A 10 -12.91 -10.66 -9.88
N LYS A 11 -14.03 -11.36 -9.65
CA LYS A 11 -14.65 -12.22 -10.69
C LYS A 11 -15.10 -11.40 -11.91
N GLU A 12 -15.57 -10.18 -11.68
CA GLU A 12 -16.06 -9.25 -12.71
C GLU A 12 -14.91 -8.51 -13.42
N GLY A 13 -13.67 -8.61 -12.94
CA GLY A 13 -12.54 -7.81 -13.45
C GLY A 13 -12.67 -6.32 -13.14
N ASP A 14 -13.52 -5.94 -12.19
CA ASP A 14 -13.83 -4.56 -11.82
C ASP A 14 -12.70 -3.95 -10.98
N SER A 15 -11.68 -3.48 -11.68
CA SER A 15 -10.49 -2.88 -11.06
C SER A 15 -10.80 -1.56 -10.36
N GLU A 16 -11.80 -0.80 -10.84
CA GLU A 16 -12.18 0.46 -10.20
C GLU A 16 -12.77 0.22 -8.81
N LYS A 17 -13.61 -0.79 -8.65
CA LYS A 17 -14.19 -1.19 -7.36
C LYS A 17 -13.14 -1.64 -6.35
N LEU A 18 -12.11 -2.35 -6.81
CA LEU A 18 -10.97 -2.72 -5.97
C LEU A 18 -10.14 -1.50 -5.57
N ILE A 19 -9.82 -0.59 -6.50
CA ILE A 19 -9.09 0.65 -6.21
C ILE A 19 -9.89 1.54 -5.25
N ARG A 20 -11.19 1.66 -5.46
CA ARG A 20 -12.11 2.40 -4.60
C ARG A 20 -12.12 1.86 -3.18
N TYR A 21 -12.12 0.53 -3.01
CA TYR A 21 -11.99 -0.08 -1.70
C TYR A 21 -10.71 0.34 -1.00
N VAL A 22 -9.58 0.30 -1.71
CA VAL A 22 -8.27 0.69 -1.17
C VAL A 22 -8.28 2.17 -0.74
N ARG A 23 -8.79 3.08 -1.58
CA ARG A 23 -8.91 4.51 -1.23
C ARG A 23 -9.81 4.73 -0.01
N LEU A 24 -10.95 4.06 0.07
CA LEU A 24 -11.84 4.17 1.22
C LEU A 24 -11.21 3.61 2.49
N HIS A 25 -10.41 2.55 2.39
CA HIS A 25 -9.68 1.97 3.52
C HIS A 25 -8.63 2.94 4.09
N PHE A 26 -7.76 3.49 3.24
CA PHE A 26 -6.73 4.44 3.66
C PHE A 26 -7.28 5.82 4.03
N GLY A 27 -8.46 6.19 3.51
CA GLY A 27 -9.05 7.50 3.67
C GLY A 27 -10.11 7.61 4.76
N ASP A 28 -10.27 6.60 5.61
CA ASP A 28 -11.33 6.52 6.63
C ASP A 28 -12.73 6.82 6.06
N GLY A 29 -13.07 6.15 4.96
CA GLY A 29 -14.34 6.34 4.26
C GLY A 29 -14.38 7.52 3.28
N ASN A 30 -13.30 8.30 3.13
CA ASN A 30 -13.19 9.37 2.14
C ASN A 30 -12.17 9.01 1.03
N GLU A 31 -12.65 8.88 -0.21
CA GLU A 31 -11.81 8.48 -1.35
C GLU A 31 -10.71 9.49 -1.70
N GLU A 32 -11.01 10.78 -1.69
CA GLU A 32 -10.04 11.83 -2.00
C GLU A 32 -8.93 11.86 -0.95
N ARG A 33 -9.32 11.69 0.32
CA ARG A 33 -8.38 11.61 1.43
C ARG A 33 -7.49 10.38 1.31
N GLY A 34 -8.06 9.22 1.02
CA GLY A 34 -7.29 7.99 0.83
C GLY A 34 -6.36 8.04 -0.38
N ALA A 35 -6.78 8.69 -1.47
CA ALA A 35 -5.90 8.94 -2.61
C ALA A 35 -4.69 9.81 -2.21
N LYS A 36 -4.89 10.83 -1.37
CA LYS A 36 -3.79 11.65 -0.84
C LYS A 36 -2.85 10.83 0.04
N GLU A 37 -3.36 9.98 0.93
CA GLU A 37 -2.52 9.10 1.75
C GLU A 37 -1.69 8.12 0.91
N ILE A 38 -2.30 7.52 -0.11
CA ILE A 38 -1.58 6.65 -1.03
C ILE A 38 -0.44 7.41 -1.71
N ASN A 39 -0.71 8.64 -2.17
CA ASN A 39 0.32 9.47 -2.81
C ASN A 39 1.45 9.84 -1.84
N LYS A 40 1.16 10.09 -0.56
CA LYS A 40 2.20 10.37 0.46
C LYS A 40 3.19 9.20 0.56
N ALA A 41 2.72 7.95 0.60
CA ALA A 41 3.60 6.79 0.66
C ALA A 41 4.55 6.71 -0.54
N TRP A 42 4.03 6.96 -1.75
CA TRP A 42 4.84 6.98 -2.98
C TRP A 42 5.88 8.11 -2.97
N ILE A 43 5.50 9.30 -2.50
CA ILE A 43 6.41 10.45 -2.38
C ILE A 43 7.54 10.12 -1.40
N GLU A 44 7.24 9.59 -0.22
CA GLU A 44 8.26 9.24 0.79
C GLU A 44 9.15 8.09 0.32
N ALA A 45 8.63 7.11 -0.41
CA ALA A 45 9.42 6.03 -0.99
C ALA A 45 10.36 6.50 -2.10
N LEU A 46 9.96 7.52 -2.88
CA LEU A 46 10.76 8.08 -3.96
C LEU A 46 11.95 8.88 -3.45
N LYS A 47 11.79 9.66 -2.37
CA LYS A 47 12.86 10.51 -1.80
C LYS A 47 14.21 9.80 -1.65
N PRO A 48 14.33 8.65 -0.96
CA PRO A 48 15.61 7.97 -0.82
C PRO A 48 16.14 7.47 -2.16
N MET A 49 15.30 7.13 -3.14
CA MET A 49 15.77 6.67 -4.45
C MET A 49 16.46 7.77 -5.26
N LEU A 50 16.15 9.04 -5.01
CA LEU A 50 16.78 10.19 -5.68
C LEU A 50 18.25 10.36 -5.27
N GLU A 51 18.64 9.87 -4.10
CA GLU A 51 20.02 9.93 -3.58
C GLU A 51 20.88 8.74 -4.04
N ILE A 52 20.33 7.82 -4.86
CA ILE A 52 20.99 6.61 -5.35
C ILE A 52 21.72 5.84 -4.22
N PRO A 53 21.01 5.45 -3.15
CA PRO A 53 21.62 4.73 -2.04
C PRO A 53 22.08 3.34 -2.50
N ALA A 54 23.06 2.78 -1.80
CA ALA A 54 23.38 1.37 -1.92
C ALA A 54 22.17 0.53 -1.44
N THR A 55 21.36 0.08 -2.38
CA THR A 55 20.20 -0.79 -2.12
C THR A 55 20.64 -2.25 -2.15
N ASP A 56 20.23 -3.01 -1.16
CA ASP A 56 20.42 -4.46 -1.12
C ASP A 56 19.48 -5.15 -2.15
N ARG A 57 19.96 -5.25 -3.39
CA ARG A 57 19.20 -5.87 -4.49
C ARG A 57 19.07 -7.38 -4.34
N GLU A 58 20.04 -8.03 -3.69
CA GLU A 58 20.03 -9.48 -3.48
C GLU A 58 18.87 -9.84 -2.55
N PHE A 59 18.73 -9.15 -1.42
CA PHE A 59 17.61 -9.32 -0.51
C PHE A 59 16.25 -9.14 -1.20
N ILE A 60 16.10 -8.11 -2.06
CA ILE A 60 14.86 -7.85 -2.79
C ILE A 60 14.51 -9.02 -3.71
N LEU A 61 15.46 -9.45 -4.55
CA LEU A 61 15.22 -10.52 -5.52
C LEU A 61 14.97 -11.86 -4.85
N GLN A 62 15.71 -12.17 -3.78
CA GLN A 62 15.50 -13.39 -3.00
C GLN A 62 14.11 -13.40 -2.36
N THR A 63 13.70 -12.28 -1.76
CA THR A 63 12.36 -12.15 -1.15
C THR A 63 11.25 -12.41 -2.18
N LEU A 64 11.37 -11.86 -3.39
CA LEU A 64 10.42 -12.08 -4.48
C LEU A 64 10.40 -13.53 -4.98
N ALA A 65 11.53 -14.22 -4.96
CA ALA A 65 11.65 -15.61 -5.43
C ALA A 65 11.15 -16.64 -4.41
N GLU A 66 11.36 -16.38 -3.11
CA GLU A 66 11.17 -17.40 -2.06
C GLU A 66 9.85 -17.27 -1.28
N LYS A 67 9.24 -16.09 -1.25
CA LYS A 67 8.03 -15.85 -0.44
C LYS A 67 6.76 -16.05 -1.25
N ASP A 68 5.72 -16.55 -0.59
CA ASP A 68 4.41 -16.71 -1.18
C ASP A 68 3.71 -15.35 -1.40
N THR A 69 2.71 -15.35 -2.29
CA THR A 69 2.01 -14.12 -2.69
C THR A 69 1.25 -13.44 -1.55
N ALA A 70 0.78 -14.20 -0.54
CA ALA A 70 0.12 -13.61 0.62
C ALA A 70 1.13 -12.86 1.49
N THR A 71 2.29 -13.46 1.76
CA THR A 71 3.40 -12.80 2.47
C THR A 71 3.84 -11.54 1.74
N LEU A 72 4.01 -11.58 0.41
CA LEU A 72 4.39 -10.42 -0.39
C LEU A 72 3.32 -9.30 -0.34
N ALA A 73 2.03 -9.67 -0.39
CA ALA A 73 0.94 -8.69 -0.25
C ALA A 73 0.97 -8.01 1.12
N HIS A 74 1.15 -8.77 2.20
CA HIS A 74 1.28 -8.21 3.55
C HIS A 74 2.52 -7.30 3.67
N LEU A 75 3.67 -7.72 3.14
CA LEU A 75 4.88 -6.91 3.11
C LEU A 75 4.63 -5.57 2.39
N PHE A 76 3.94 -5.59 1.25
CA PHE A 76 3.57 -4.37 0.53
C PHE A 76 2.73 -3.42 1.40
N PHE A 77 1.71 -3.92 2.11
CA PHE A 77 0.91 -3.08 3.03
C PHE A 77 1.75 -2.53 4.18
N HIS A 78 2.62 -3.33 4.80
CA HIS A 78 3.51 -2.86 5.86
C HIS A 78 4.48 -1.77 5.39
N LEU A 79 5.08 -1.94 4.21
CA LEU A 79 5.93 -0.91 3.60
C LEU A 79 5.15 0.36 3.28
N HIS A 80 3.93 0.23 2.76
CA HIS A 80 3.05 1.36 2.50
C HIS A 80 2.81 2.17 3.79
N PHE A 81 2.36 1.54 4.86
CA PHE A 81 2.12 2.20 6.15
C PHE A 81 3.40 2.82 6.74
N TYR A 82 4.54 2.13 6.60
CA TYR A 82 5.84 2.67 7.01
C TYR A 82 6.15 4.00 6.31
N PHE A 83 5.94 4.09 4.99
CA PHE A 83 6.16 5.33 4.25
C PHE A 83 5.11 6.40 4.53
N VAL A 84 3.84 6.04 4.74
CA VAL A 84 2.82 7.00 5.19
C VAL A 84 3.23 7.63 6.53
N GLY A 85 3.63 6.81 7.51
CA GLY A 85 4.08 7.31 8.82
C GLY A 85 5.28 8.27 8.74
N ARG A 86 6.16 8.07 7.76
CA ARG A 86 7.29 8.99 7.51
C ARG A 86 6.90 10.33 6.89
N SER A 87 5.69 10.46 6.35
CA SER A 87 5.21 11.72 5.78
C SER A 87 4.79 12.76 6.84
N GLY A 88 4.79 12.40 8.13
CA GLY A 88 4.52 13.29 9.26
C GLY A 88 3.05 13.52 9.58
N GLU A 89 2.14 13.21 8.65
CA GLU A 89 0.69 13.25 8.86
C GLU A 89 0.09 11.89 8.47
N TRP A 90 -0.29 11.09 9.46
CA TRP A 90 -1.11 9.90 9.24
C TRP A 90 -2.46 10.05 9.94
N ILE A 91 -3.51 9.58 9.28
CA ILE A 91 -4.89 9.68 9.77
C ILE A 91 -5.17 8.62 10.84
N HIS A 92 -4.46 7.50 10.80
CA HIS A 92 -4.64 6.42 11.75
C HIS A 92 -3.66 6.58 12.92
N ASP A 93 -3.99 7.47 13.87
CA ASP A 93 -3.43 7.47 15.23
C ASP A 93 -4.01 6.31 16.09
N GLY A 94 -4.48 5.24 15.45
CA GLY A 94 -4.84 4.00 16.12
C GLY A 94 -3.66 3.07 16.04
N ASN A 95 -2.99 2.84 17.17
CA ASN A 95 -1.95 1.81 17.33
C ASN A 95 -2.33 0.54 16.54
N LEU A 96 -1.49 0.20 15.55
CA LEU A 96 -1.44 -1.16 14.99
C LEU A 96 -1.06 -2.16 16.08
#